data_AF-A0A9D4WLL1-F1
#
_entry.id   AF-A0A9D4WLL1-F1
#
_cell.length_a   1.000
_cell.length_b   1.000
_cell.length_c   1.000
_cell.angle_alpha   90.00
_cell.angle_beta   90.00
_cell.angle_gamma   90.00
#
_symmetry.space_group_name_H-M   'P 1'
#
loop_
_entity.id
_entity.type
_entity.pdbx_description
1 polymer ?
#
loop_
_entity_poly.entity_id
_entity_poly.type
_entity_poly.pdbx_seq_one_letter_code
_entity_poly.pdbx_strand_id
1 'polypeptide(L)'
;MIVLQKAKTQIDAIHPVSWADVIAVAGAEAIEVCGGPTIQVSLGRHDSLGADPEGKLPEETLDASGLKRCFQKKGFSTQELVALSGAHTLGSKGFGSPTSFDNSYYKVLLEKPPTPSGGMSTMIGLPSDHALVEDDECLRWIKKYADDENMFFEDFKNAYVKLVNSGVKWSSL
;
A
#
# COMPACT_ATOMS: atom_id res chain seq x y z
N MET A 1 16.27 -4.45 3.50
CA MET A 1 16.88 -5.15 2.35
C MET A 1 17.49 -6.52 2.66
N ILE A 2 18.05 -6.79 3.85
CA ILE A 2 18.73 -8.08 4.14
C ILE A 2 17.83 -9.30 3.95
N VAL A 3 16.55 -9.21 4.33
CA VAL A 3 15.58 -10.32 4.18
C VAL A 3 15.34 -10.65 2.70
N LEU A 4 15.02 -9.63 1.89
CA LEU A 4 14.81 -9.81 0.44
C LEU A 4 16.07 -10.33 -0.26
N GLN A 5 17.27 -9.91 0.17
CA GLN A 5 18.53 -10.44 -0.36
C GLN A 5 18.67 -11.95 -0.15
N LYS A 6 18.34 -12.45 1.04
CA LYS A 6 18.39 -13.88 1.34
C LYS A 6 17.41 -14.67 0.48
N ALA A 7 16.17 -14.17 0.36
CA ALA A 7 15.16 -14.79 -0.49
C ALA A 7 15.60 -14.81 -1.97
N LYS A 8 16.10 -13.67 -2.47
CA LYS A 8 16.61 -13.53 -3.83
C LYS A 8 17.72 -14.54 -4.16
N THR A 9 18.70 -14.70 -3.27
CA THR A 9 19.79 -15.67 -3.46
C THR A 9 19.28 -17.12 -3.59
N GLN A 10 18.24 -17.50 -2.85
CA GLN A 10 17.66 -18.84 -2.95
C GLN A 10 16.85 -19.02 -4.24
N ILE A 11 16.08 -18.00 -4.64
CA ILE A 11 15.29 -18.02 -5.88
C ILE A 11 16.21 -18.10 -7.10
N ASP A 12 17.26 -17.27 -7.14
CA ASP A 12 18.21 -17.22 -8.27
C ASP A 12 18.96 -18.53 -8.49
N ALA A 13 19.14 -19.33 -7.43
CA ALA A 13 19.76 -20.65 -7.53
C ALA A 13 18.88 -21.66 -8.30
N ILE A 14 17.57 -21.40 -8.40
CA ILE A 14 16.61 -22.22 -9.15
C ILE A 14 16.38 -21.60 -10.54
N HIS A 15 16.01 -20.32 -10.56
CA HIS A 15 15.78 -19.56 -11.78
C HIS A 15 16.12 -18.09 -11.53
N PRO A 16 17.12 -17.53 -12.23
CA PRO A 16 17.47 -16.12 -12.10
C PRO A 16 16.27 -15.22 -12.41
N VAL A 17 15.96 -14.31 -11.50
CA VAL A 17 14.87 -13.33 -11.64
C VAL A 17 15.38 -11.92 -11.41
N SER A 18 14.67 -10.90 -11.89
CA SER A 18 15.03 -9.51 -11.59
C SER A 18 14.68 -9.13 -10.16
N TRP A 19 15.37 -8.14 -9.60
CA TRP A 19 14.94 -7.52 -8.35
C TRP A 19 13.56 -6.88 -8.45
N ALA A 20 13.24 -6.30 -9.60
CA ALA A 20 11.94 -5.71 -9.87
C ALA A 20 10.81 -6.73 -9.72
N ASP A 21 10.99 -7.96 -10.24
CA ASP A 21 10.02 -9.04 -10.05
C ASP A 21 9.97 -9.53 -8.60
N VAL A 22 11.12 -9.73 -7.95
CA VAL A 22 11.14 -10.19 -6.55
C VAL A 22 10.45 -9.19 -5.61
N ILE A 23 10.63 -7.89 -5.80
CA ILE A 23 9.97 -6.87 -4.97
C ILE A 23 8.45 -6.88 -5.20
N ALA A 24 8.00 -6.94 -6.45
CA ALA A 24 6.57 -6.95 -6.78
C ALA A 24 5.87 -8.22 -6.27
N VAL A 25 6.50 -9.39 -6.46
CA VAL A 25 5.95 -10.66 -5.96
C VAL A 25 5.97 -10.70 -4.44
N ALA A 26 7.08 -10.32 -3.79
CA ALA A 26 7.18 -10.37 -2.33
C ALA A 26 6.13 -9.51 -1.64
N GLY A 27 5.74 -8.36 -2.22
CA GLY A 27 4.66 -7.55 -1.67
C GLY A 27 3.28 -8.21 -1.81
N ALA A 28 2.98 -8.82 -2.96
CA ALA A 28 1.77 -9.62 -3.16
C ALA A 28 1.68 -10.82 -2.21
N GLU A 29 2.78 -11.58 -2.08
CA GLU A 29 2.88 -12.72 -1.15
C GLU A 29 2.72 -12.29 0.31
N ALA A 30 3.28 -11.14 0.71
CA ALA A 30 3.11 -10.62 2.06
C ALA A 30 1.64 -10.30 2.38
N ILE A 31 0.89 -9.79 1.41
CA ILE A 31 -0.55 -9.51 1.56
C ILE A 31 -1.32 -10.82 1.76
N GLU A 32 -1.09 -11.81 0.91
CA GLU A 32 -1.77 -13.11 0.97
C GLU A 32 -1.45 -13.87 2.26
N VAL A 33 -0.17 -13.93 2.65
CA VAL A 33 0.26 -14.57 3.91
C VAL A 33 -0.36 -13.90 5.14
N CYS A 34 -0.66 -12.60 5.06
CA CYS A 34 -1.35 -11.87 6.12
C CYS A 34 -2.89 -11.98 6.05
N GLY A 35 -3.45 -12.82 5.17
CA GLY A 35 -4.89 -13.06 5.06
C GLY A 35 -5.62 -12.16 4.06
N GLY A 36 -4.89 -11.34 3.29
CA GLY A 36 -5.44 -10.52 2.22
C GLY A 36 -5.72 -11.31 0.93
N PRO A 37 -6.10 -10.63 -0.16
CA PRO A 37 -6.39 -11.29 -1.42
C PRO A 37 -5.14 -11.86 -2.09
N THR A 38 -5.29 -12.96 -2.83
CA THR A 38 -4.27 -13.42 -3.78
C THR A 38 -4.12 -12.42 -4.93
N ILE A 39 -2.91 -11.92 -5.17
CA ILE A 39 -2.62 -10.94 -6.22
C ILE A 39 -1.70 -11.58 -7.27
N GLN A 40 -2.20 -11.72 -8.50
CA GLN A 40 -1.40 -12.24 -9.61
C GLN A 40 -0.47 -11.17 -10.17
N VAL A 41 0.85 -11.38 -10.01
CA VAL A 41 1.88 -10.46 -10.50
C VAL A 41 2.54 -11.05 -11.74
N SER A 42 2.41 -10.37 -12.89
CA SER A 42 3.15 -10.73 -14.12
C SER A 42 4.65 -10.62 -13.90
N LEU A 43 5.43 -11.55 -14.44
CA LEU A 43 6.90 -11.55 -14.36
C LEU A 43 7.54 -11.01 -15.66
N GLY A 44 8.86 -10.78 -15.62
CA GLY A 44 9.66 -10.29 -16.75
C GLY A 44 10.05 -8.82 -16.65
N ARG A 45 10.01 -8.21 -15.46
CA ARG A 45 10.45 -6.81 -15.27
C ARG A 45 11.96 -6.72 -15.43
N HIS A 46 12.44 -5.68 -16.11
CA HIS A 46 13.86 -5.35 -16.13
C HIS A 46 14.27 -4.55 -14.89
N ASP A 47 15.44 -4.89 -14.33
CA ASP A 47 16.07 -4.08 -13.30
C ASP A 47 16.56 -2.74 -13.88
N SER A 48 16.36 -1.66 -13.11
CA SER A 48 16.98 -0.38 -13.42
C SER A 48 18.46 -0.39 -13.07
N LEU A 49 19.29 0.27 -13.87
CA LEU A 49 20.72 0.45 -13.60
C LEU A 49 21.00 1.60 -12.62
N GLY A 50 20.00 2.42 -12.30
CA GLY A 50 20.13 3.56 -11.41
C GLY A 50 18.87 3.82 -10.60
N ALA A 51 19.06 4.46 -9.45
CA ALA A 51 17.96 4.92 -8.61
C ALA A 51 17.21 6.08 -9.28
N ASP A 52 15.92 6.19 -8.97
CA ASP A 52 15.10 7.33 -9.38
C ASP A 52 15.43 8.56 -8.49
N PRO A 53 15.28 9.81 -8.97
CA PRO A 53 15.51 11.00 -8.15
C PRO A 53 14.59 11.05 -6.92
N GLU A 54 15.09 11.67 -5.85
CA GLU A 54 14.33 11.91 -4.61
C GLU A 54 13.13 12.86 -4.83
N GLY A 55 12.28 13.00 -3.81
CA GLY A 55 11.16 13.95 -3.80
C GLY A 55 9.92 13.50 -4.62
N LYS A 56 9.85 12.23 -5.00
CA LYS A 56 8.71 11.65 -5.74
C LYS A 56 7.72 10.86 -4.88
N LEU A 57 8.01 10.70 -3.59
CA LEU A 57 7.15 10.03 -2.61
C LEU A 57 6.27 11.07 -1.91
N PRO A 58 5.02 10.72 -1.54
CA PRO A 58 4.18 11.59 -0.71
C PRO A 58 4.81 11.75 0.69
N GLU A 59 4.73 12.96 1.25
CA GLU A 59 5.13 13.22 2.63
C GLU A 59 4.00 12.84 3.60
N GLU A 60 4.35 12.38 4.80
CA GLU A 60 3.40 11.94 5.84
C GLU A 60 2.54 13.09 6.42
N THR A 61 2.88 14.34 6.11
CA THR A 61 2.21 15.56 6.57
C THR A 61 1.29 16.18 5.51
N LEU A 62 1.22 15.60 4.30
CA LEU A 62 0.35 16.13 3.24
C LEU A 62 -1.13 16.01 3.61
N ASP A 63 -1.90 17.03 3.22
CA ASP A 63 -3.36 16.95 3.24
C ASP A 63 -3.90 16.07 2.09
N ALA A 64 -5.21 15.80 2.10
CA ALA A 64 -5.85 15.00 1.06
C ALA A 64 -5.68 15.57 -0.36
N SER A 65 -5.64 16.90 -0.51
CA SER A 65 -5.43 17.53 -1.82
C SER A 65 -4.02 17.29 -2.35
N GLY A 66 -3.01 17.36 -1.48
CA GLY A 66 -1.62 17.02 -1.77
C GLY A 66 -1.46 15.55 -2.14
N LEU A 67 -2.05 14.65 -1.36
CA LEU A 67 -2.04 13.21 -1.63
C LEU A 67 -2.70 12.88 -2.98
N LYS A 68 -3.90 13.41 -3.24
CA LYS A 68 -4.59 13.26 -4.53
C LYS A 68 -3.72 13.74 -5.68
N ARG A 69 -3.07 14.89 -5.55
CA ARG A 69 -2.17 15.42 -6.60
C ARG A 69 -0.97 14.51 -6.85
N CYS A 70 -0.35 13.96 -5.80
CA CYS A 70 0.76 13.01 -5.92
C CYS A 70 0.36 11.74 -6.67
N PHE A 71 -0.78 11.15 -6.30
CA PHE A 71 -1.30 9.93 -6.92
C PHE A 71 -1.79 10.17 -8.35
N GLN A 72 -2.49 11.27 -8.61
CA GLN A 72 -2.92 11.68 -9.96
C GLN A 72 -1.75 11.89 -10.92
N LYS A 73 -0.64 12.49 -10.46
CA LYS A 73 0.60 12.61 -11.26
C LYS A 73 1.18 11.26 -11.68
N LYS A 74 0.87 10.19 -10.95
CA LYS A 74 1.26 8.81 -11.28
C LYS A 74 0.14 8.02 -11.98
N GLY A 75 -0.97 8.68 -12.33
CA GLY A 75 -2.09 8.10 -13.05
C GLY A 75 -3.11 7.36 -12.17
N PHE A 76 -3.12 7.59 -10.85
CA PHE A 76 -4.07 6.97 -9.93
C PHE A 76 -5.25 7.89 -9.61
N SER A 77 -6.43 7.30 -9.51
CA SER A 77 -7.66 7.96 -9.07
C SER A 77 -7.69 8.14 -7.54
N THR A 78 -8.65 8.94 -7.05
CA THR A 78 -8.90 9.06 -5.60
C THR A 78 -9.28 7.71 -4.97
N GLN A 79 -10.04 6.86 -5.69
CA GLN A 79 -10.39 5.52 -5.22
C GLN A 79 -9.14 4.66 -5.00
N GLU A 80 -8.22 4.67 -5.97
CA GLU A 80 -6.99 3.88 -5.92
C GLU A 80 -6.02 4.41 -4.86
N LEU A 81 -5.97 5.73 -4.64
CA LEU A 81 -5.28 6.33 -3.50
C LEU A 81 -5.80 5.72 -2.18
N VAL A 82 -7.11 5.79 -1.95
CA VAL A 82 -7.71 5.32 -0.69
C VAL A 82 -7.55 3.79 -0.54
N ALA A 83 -7.66 3.04 -1.63
CA ALA A 83 -7.39 1.60 -1.61
C ALA A 83 -5.94 1.33 -1.19
N LEU A 84 -4.96 1.91 -1.88
CA LEU A 84 -3.54 1.68 -1.60
C LEU A 84 -3.11 2.13 -0.20
N SER A 85 -3.71 3.21 0.33
CA SER A 85 -3.50 3.63 1.74
C SER A 85 -3.92 2.56 2.75
N GLY A 86 -4.87 1.67 2.40
CA GLY A 86 -5.29 0.55 3.24
C GLY A 86 -4.18 -0.43 3.61
N ALA A 87 -3.06 -0.43 2.88
CA ALA A 87 -1.87 -1.21 3.24
C ALA A 87 -1.33 -0.86 4.64
N HIS A 88 -1.64 0.32 5.18
CA HIS A 88 -1.29 0.73 6.55
C HIS A 88 -2.01 -0.09 7.64
N THR A 89 -2.96 -0.96 7.28
CA THR A 89 -3.50 -1.98 8.22
C THR A 89 -2.39 -2.91 8.71
N LEU A 90 -1.37 -3.17 7.88
CA LEU A 90 -0.19 -3.95 8.25
C LEU A 90 0.89 -3.09 8.93
N GLY A 91 1.66 -3.74 9.79
CA GLY A 91 2.80 -3.13 10.46
C GLY A 91 2.41 -2.25 11.66
N SER A 92 3.27 -1.29 11.98
CA SER A 92 3.25 -0.64 13.30
C SER A 92 2.53 0.71 13.33
N LYS A 93 1.57 0.93 12.43
CA LYS A 93 0.78 2.19 12.40
C LYS A 93 -0.41 2.18 13.36
N GLY A 94 -0.71 1.02 13.96
CA GLY A 94 -1.68 0.92 15.06
C GLY A 94 -3.15 0.80 14.64
N PHE A 95 -3.43 0.54 13.36
CA PHE A 95 -4.79 0.41 12.82
C PHE A 95 -5.47 -0.93 13.08
N GLY A 96 -4.74 -1.93 13.59
CA GLY A 96 -5.26 -3.28 13.80
C GLY A 96 -4.16 -4.24 14.21
N SER A 97 -4.35 -5.52 13.91
CA SER A 97 -3.28 -6.52 14.06
C SER A 97 -2.17 -6.24 13.02
N PRO A 98 -0.90 -6.10 13.43
CA PRO A 98 0.18 -5.72 12.52
C PRO A 98 0.50 -6.76 11.43
N THR A 99 -0.09 -7.96 11.53
CA THR A 99 0.13 -9.09 10.63
C THR A 99 -1.18 -9.62 10.04
N SER A 100 -2.24 -8.80 10.03
CA SER A 100 -3.54 -9.14 9.45
C SER A 100 -3.89 -8.10 8.40
N PHE A 101 -3.98 -8.53 7.15
CA PHE A 101 -4.39 -7.66 6.05
C PHE A 101 -5.91 -7.70 5.96
N ASP A 102 -6.57 -6.72 6.56
CA ASP A 102 -8.01 -6.59 6.67
C ASP A 102 -8.45 -5.12 6.51
N ASN A 103 -9.74 -4.82 6.63
CA ASN A 103 -10.24 -3.45 6.49
C ASN A 103 -10.16 -2.60 7.78
N SER A 104 -9.38 -3.00 8.79
CA SER A 104 -9.29 -2.29 10.09
C SER A 104 -8.78 -0.86 9.95
N TYR A 105 -7.88 -0.60 8.99
CA TYR A 105 -7.45 0.76 8.63
C TYR A 105 -8.62 1.73 8.46
N TYR A 106 -9.65 1.34 7.70
CA TYR A 106 -10.79 2.21 7.43
C TYR A 106 -11.73 2.32 8.63
N LYS A 107 -11.96 1.21 9.34
CA LYS A 107 -12.82 1.20 10.54
C LYS A 107 -12.28 2.14 11.62
N VAL A 108 -10.99 2.04 11.91
CA VAL A 108 -10.33 2.86 12.92
C VAL A 108 -10.27 4.34 12.50
N LEU A 109 -10.07 4.66 11.23
CA LEU A 109 -10.15 6.05 10.74
C LEU A 109 -11.53 6.70 10.92
N LEU A 110 -12.60 5.90 10.94
CA LEU A 110 -13.97 6.40 11.15
C LEU A 110 -14.35 6.51 12.64
N GLU A 111 -13.55 5.96 13.54
CA GLU A 111 -13.75 6.11 14.98
C GLU A 111 -13.35 7.53 15.44
N LYS A 112 -14.11 8.09 16.39
CA LYS A 112 -13.72 9.37 16.99
C LYS A 112 -12.40 9.17 17.75
N PRO A 113 -11.39 10.05 17.56
CA PRO A 113 -10.14 9.93 18.29
C PRO A 113 -10.42 9.92 19.80
N PRO A 114 -9.82 9.00 20.58
CA PRO A 114 -10.05 8.95 22.01
C PRO A 114 -9.67 10.29 22.63
N THR A 115 -10.53 10.80 23.53
CA THR A 115 -10.20 11.97 24.35
C THR A 115 -8.91 11.67 25.11
N PRO A 116 -7.86 12.52 25.02
CA PRO A 116 -6.56 12.22 25.61
C PRO A 116 -6.70 12.14 27.13
N SER A 117 -6.79 10.92 27.62
CA SER A 117 -6.82 10.59 29.04
C SER A 117 -5.38 10.28 29.42
N GLY A 118 -4.71 11.27 30.00
CA GLY A 118 -3.36 11.24 30.61
C GLY A 118 -2.48 10.00 30.36
N GLY A 119 -1.52 10.13 29.46
CA GLY A 119 -0.48 9.14 29.16
C GLY A 119 -0.01 9.30 27.71
N MET A 120 1.20 8.86 27.36
CA MET A 120 1.67 8.87 25.96
C MET A 120 0.70 8.06 25.09
N SER A 121 -0.26 8.74 24.46
CA SER A 121 -1.08 8.16 23.41
C SER A 121 -0.15 7.85 22.25
N THR A 122 0.06 6.57 21.97
CA THR A 122 0.65 6.12 20.71
C THR A 122 -0.28 6.63 19.61
N MET A 123 0.13 7.68 18.88
CA MET A 123 -0.69 8.22 17.78
C MET A 123 -0.92 7.10 16.76
N ILE A 124 -2.18 6.68 16.63
CA ILE A 124 -2.60 5.75 15.59
C ILE A 124 -2.59 6.50 14.26
N GLY A 125 -1.93 5.93 13.25
CA GLY A 125 -1.81 6.52 11.93
C GLY A 125 -0.89 7.75 11.85
N LEU A 126 -0.81 8.27 10.64
CA LEU A 126 -0.06 9.48 10.26
C LEU A 126 -1.02 10.65 10.04
N PRO A 127 -0.52 11.91 10.09
CA PRO A 127 -1.33 13.07 9.71
C PRO A 127 -1.98 12.92 8.32
N SER A 128 -1.26 12.34 7.35
CA SER A 128 -1.76 12.03 6.01
C SER A 128 -2.92 11.03 5.99
N ASP A 129 -2.95 10.06 6.91
CA ASP A 129 -4.05 9.08 6.98
C ASP A 129 -5.34 9.78 7.45
N HIS A 130 -5.22 10.59 8.51
CA HIS A 130 -6.33 11.37 9.07
C HIS A 130 -6.84 12.43 8.10
N ALA A 131 -5.95 13.05 7.32
CA ALA A 131 -6.34 14.03 6.31
C ALA A 131 -7.29 13.47 5.25
N LEU A 132 -7.25 12.16 4.95
CA LEU A 132 -8.17 11.53 3.99
C LEU A 132 -9.61 11.48 4.50
N VAL A 133 -9.84 11.51 5.81
CA VAL A 133 -11.18 11.51 6.42
C VAL A 133 -11.85 12.89 6.27
N GLU A 134 -11.05 13.95 6.16
CA GLU A 134 -11.51 15.34 6.02
C GLU A 134 -11.91 15.71 4.58
N ASP A 135 -11.67 14.85 3.59
CA ASP A 135 -12.03 15.07 2.19
C ASP A 135 -13.23 14.22 1.77
N ASP A 136 -14.29 14.85 1.27
CA ASP A 136 -15.57 14.17 0.97
C ASP A 136 -15.45 12.98 0.01
N GLU A 137 -14.59 13.09 -1.01
CA GLU A 137 -14.41 12.03 -2.00
C GLU A 137 -13.64 10.85 -1.39
N CYS A 138 -12.58 11.13 -0.65
CA CYS A 138 -11.82 10.12 0.08
C CYS A 138 -12.69 9.43 1.14
N LEU A 139 -13.40 10.21 1.96
CA LEU A 139 -14.31 9.73 3.00
C LEU A 139 -15.39 8.80 2.45
N ARG A 140 -15.91 9.08 1.25
CA ARG A 140 -16.87 8.20 0.57
C ARG A 140 -16.28 6.81 0.32
N TRP A 141 -15.03 6.72 -0.11
CA TRP A 141 -14.37 5.43 -0.34
C TRP A 141 -13.98 4.74 0.96
N ILE A 142 -13.50 5.49 1.96
CA ILE A 142 -13.20 4.98 3.30
C ILE A 142 -14.43 4.28 3.90
N LYS A 143 -15.59 4.92 3.86
CA LYS A 143 -16.85 4.33 4.35
C LYS A 143 -17.20 3.02 3.65
N LYS A 144 -17.10 2.99 2.32
CA LYS A 144 -17.37 1.75 1.56
C LYS A 144 -16.42 0.61 1.95
N TYR A 145 -15.12 0.90 2.07
CA TYR A 145 -14.15 -0.13 2.44
C TYR A 145 -14.27 -0.57 3.90
N ALA A 146 -14.68 0.32 4.80
CA ALA A 146 -14.99 -0.05 6.19
C ALA A 146 -16.21 -1.00 6.28
N ASP A 147 -17.21 -0.79 5.43
CA ASP A 147 -18.43 -1.59 5.39
C ASP A 147 -18.25 -2.92 4.62
N ASP A 148 -17.40 -2.94 3.58
CA ASP A 148 -17.20 -4.08 2.69
C ASP A 148 -15.71 -4.37 2.46
N GLU A 149 -15.19 -5.34 3.21
CA GLU A 149 -13.82 -5.81 3.10
C GLU A 149 -13.52 -6.49 1.76
N ASN A 150 -14.49 -7.18 1.17
CA ASN A 150 -14.28 -7.82 -0.13
C ASN A 150 -14.13 -6.77 -1.24
N MET A 151 -14.89 -5.67 -1.15
CA MET A 151 -14.72 -4.54 -2.07
C MET A 151 -13.33 -3.91 -1.91
N PHE A 152 -12.86 -3.74 -0.67
CA PHE A 152 -11.49 -3.29 -0.41
C PHE A 152 -10.46 -4.22 -1.03
N PHE A 153 -10.58 -5.53 -0.82
CA PHE A 153 -9.64 -6.51 -1.35
C PHE A 153 -9.58 -6.50 -2.88
N GLU A 154 -10.73 -6.44 -3.55
CA GLU A 154 -10.79 -6.40 -5.00
C GLU A 154 -10.15 -5.12 -5.56
N ASP A 155 -10.49 -3.96 -5.00
CA ASP A 155 -9.97 -2.67 -5.45
C ASP A 155 -8.47 -2.54 -5.12
N PHE A 156 -8.02 -3.02 -3.95
CA PHE A 156 -6.61 -3.03 -3.57
C PHE A 156 -5.79 -3.90 -4.53
N LYS A 157 -6.25 -5.13 -4.82
CA LYS A 157 -5.58 -6.03 -5.77
C LYS A 157 -5.39 -5.34 -7.13
N ASN A 158 -6.44 -4.71 -7.66
CA ASN A 158 -6.39 -4.02 -8.94
C ASN A 158 -5.44 -2.81 -8.92
N ALA A 159 -5.50 -2.00 -7.85
CA ALA A 159 -4.60 -0.86 -7.67
C ALA A 159 -3.13 -1.29 -7.47
N TYR A 160 -2.88 -2.39 -6.76
CA TYR A 160 -1.55 -2.96 -6.56
C TYR A 160 -0.94 -3.43 -7.88
N VAL A 161 -1.68 -4.19 -8.69
CA VAL A 161 -1.22 -4.62 -10.02
C VAL A 161 -0.87 -3.42 -10.89
N LYS A 162 -1.71 -2.38 -10.89
CA LYS A 162 -1.41 -1.12 -11.59
C LYS A 162 -0.16 -0.43 -11.05
N LEU A 163 0.02 -0.41 -9.73
CA LEU A 163 1.21 0.16 -9.07
C LEU A 163 2.49 -0.53 -9.50
N VAL A 164 2.56 -1.85 -9.39
CA VAL A 164 3.79 -2.61 -9.71
C VAL A 164 4.06 -2.74 -11.22
N ASN A 165 3.08 -2.41 -12.06
CA ASN A 165 3.22 -2.36 -13.52
C ASN A 165 3.51 -0.95 -14.06
N SER A 166 3.52 0.08 -13.21
CA SER A 166 3.73 1.45 -13.63
C SER A 166 5.16 1.65 -14.18
N GLY A 167 5.26 2.06 -15.44
CA GLY A 167 6.55 2.33 -16.09
C GLY A 167 7.41 1.11 -16.38
N VAL A 168 6.88 -0.11 -16.25
CA VAL A 168 7.64 -1.34 -16.47
C VAL A 168 8.14 -1.45 -17.90
N LYS A 169 9.39 -1.88 -18.04
CA LYS A 169 9.96 -2.42 -19.27
C LYS A 169 10.00 -3.94 -19.14
N TRP A 170 9.26 -4.62 -19.99
CA TRP A 170 9.17 -6.06 -20.02
C TRP A 170 10.27 -6.67 -20.90
N SER A 171 10.81 -7.80 -20.50
CA SER A 171 11.54 -8.68 -21.40
C SER A 171 10.57 -9.21 -22.45
N SER A 172 10.93 -9.09 -23.74
CA SER A 172 10.28 -9.90 -24.77
C SER A 172 10.54 -11.37 -24.45
N LEU A 173 9.46 -12.16 -24.33
CA LEU A 173 9.54 -13.62 -24.31
C LEU A 173 10.24 -14.14 -25.57
#